data_AF-A0AAU7Z657-F1
#
_entry.id   AF-A0AAU7Z657-F1
#
_cell.length_a   1.000
_cell.length_b   1.000
_cell.length_c   1.000
_cell.angle_alpha   90.00
_cell.angle_beta   90.00
_cell.angle_gamma   90.00
#
_symmetry.space_group_name_H-M   'P 1'
#
loop_
_entity.id
_entity.type
_entity.pdbx_description
1 polymer ?
#
loop_
_entity_poly.entity_id
_entity_poly.type
_entity_poly.pdbx_seq_one_letter_code
_entity_poly.pdbx_strand_id
1 'polypeptide(L)'
;MRKIADTDDLHISPFREDGMTYGTPTWIWSVVVDDSLYVRAYHGTASRWYKAAMQQKRGRITAAAITKDVTFEALDGTINERIDDAYRAKYKASLYLQPMIGRHSRSATVKIEPSKT
;
A
#
# COMPACT_ATOMS: atom_id res chain seq x y z
N MET A 1 8.42 8.93 -6.01
CA MET A 1 8.03 7.59 -5.53
C MET A 1 9.00 6.48 -5.94
N ARG A 2 9.67 6.53 -7.10
CA ARG A 2 10.56 5.45 -7.59
C ARG A 2 11.55 4.87 -6.54
N LYS A 3 12.37 5.70 -5.88
CA LYS A 3 13.31 5.24 -4.83
C LYS A 3 12.66 4.48 -3.65
N ILE A 4 11.41 4.83 -3.30
CA ILE A 4 10.65 4.17 -2.23
C ILE A 4 10.14 2.81 -2.72
N ALA A 5 9.80 2.71 -3.99
CA ALA A 5 9.13 1.55 -4.57
C ALA A 5 10.09 0.46 -5.06
N ASP A 6 11.35 0.84 -5.33
CA ASP A 6 12.43 -0.08 -5.70
C ASP A 6 12.92 -0.92 -4.51
N THR A 7 12.42 -0.69 -3.29
CA THR A 7 12.79 -1.46 -2.10
C THR A 7 11.66 -2.38 -1.62
N ASP A 8 12.03 -3.34 -0.78
CA ASP A 8 11.12 -4.26 -0.08
C ASP A 8 10.93 -3.89 1.39
N ASP A 9 11.02 -2.60 1.71
CA ASP A 9 11.02 -2.07 3.09
C ASP A 9 9.94 -0.98 3.29
N LEU A 10 8.86 -1.03 2.52
CA LEU A 10 7.80 -0.04 2.67
C LEU A 10 7.06 -0.22 3.99
N HIS A 11 7.14 0.80 4.83
CA HIS A 11 6.33 0.96 6.02
C HIS A 11 5.26 2.02 5.79
N ILE A 12 4.02 1.72 6.19
CA ILE A 12 2.91 2.66 6.13
C ILE A 12 2.39 2.98 7.53
N SER A 13 2.02 4.24 7.72
CA SER A 13 1.44 4.78 8.94
C SER A 13 0.31 5.75 8.59
N PRO A 14 -0.91 5.24 8.35
CA PRO A 14 -2.11 6.09 8.29
C PRO A 14 -2.27 6.89 9.59
N PHE A 15 -2.94 8.05 9.53
CA PHE A 15 -3.27 8.76 10.76
C PHE A 15 -4.16 7.93 11.69
N ARG A 16 -4.10 8.24 12.99
CA ARG A 16 -5.10 7.81 13.98
C ARG A 16 -6.36 8.68 13.84
N GLU A 17 -7.36 8.37 14.67
CA GLU A 17 -8.64 9.10 14.70
C GLU A 17 -8.51 10.60 14.99
N ASP A 18 -7.42 11.02 15.66
CA ASP A 18 -7.12 12.42 15.93
C ASP A 18 -6.69 13.22 14.67
N GLY A 19 -6.44 12.55 13.54
CA GLY A 19 -5.97 13.16 12.29
C GLY A 19 -4.57 13.80 12.36
N MET A 20 -3.86 13.64 13.48
CA MET A 20 -2.60 14.31 13.78
C MET A 20 -1.48 13.32 14.07
N THR A 21 -1.76 12.22 14.77
CA THR A 21 -0.75 11.23 15.13
C THR A 21 -0.71 10.09 14.12
N TYR A 22 0.50 9.69 13.75
CA TYR A 22 0.72 8.56 12.86
C TYR A 22 0.50 7.24 13.58
N GLY A 23 -0.25 6.32 12.95
CA GLY A 23 -0.39 4.95 13.40
C GLY A 23 0.94 4.19 13.41
N THR A 24 0.95 3.03 14.07
CA THR A 24 2.13 2.17 14.14
C THR A 24 2.62 1.80 12.74
N PRO A 25 3.91 2.02 12.42
CA PRO A 25 4.49 1.61 11.14
C PRO A 25 4.22 0.13 10.88
N THR A 26 3.59 -0.15 9.74
CA THR A 26 3.29 -1.52 9.31
C THR A 26 4.09 -1.80 8.04
N TRP A 27 4.90 -2.86 8.05
CA TRP A 27 5.61 -3.33 6.87
C TRP A 27 4.64 -3.94 5.87
N ILE A 28 4.73 -3.51 4.61
CA ILE A 28 3.78 -3.84 3.55
C ILE A 28 4.50 -4.06 2.22
N TRP A 29 4.08 -5.07 1.46
CA TRP A 29 4.55 -5.24 0.10
C TRP A 29 3.96 -4.20 -0.84
N SER A 30 4.79 -3.71 -1.76
CA SER A 30 4.39 -2.67 -2.69
C SER A 30 4.90 -2.91 -4.11
N VAL A 31 4.14 -2.41 -5.07
CA VAL A 31 4.46 -2.47 -6.50
C VAL A 31 4.17 -1.11 -7.16
N VAL A 32 4.82 -0.85 -8.28
CA VAL A 32 4.57 0.34 -9.11
C VAL A 32 3.85 -0.06 -10.38
N VAL A 33 2.79 0.67 -10.71
CA VAL A 33 2.12 0.62 -12.02
C VAL A 33 1.87 2.06 -12.46
N ASP A 34 2.22 2.42 -13.69
CA ASP A 34 2.06 3.79 -14.24
C ASP A 34 2.54 4.90 -13.28
N ASP A 35 3.76 4.75 -12.76
CA ASP A 35 4.39 5.67 -11.81
C ASP A 35 3.66 5.88 -10.46
N SER A 36 2.57 5.13 -10.21
CA SER A 36 1.82 5.14 -8.96
C SER A 36 2.20 3.95 -8.07
N LEU A 37 2.23 4.18 -6.76
CA LEU A 37 2.55 3.15 -5.76
C LEU A 37 1.27 2.44 -5.32
N TYR A 38 1.28 1.11 -5.32
CA TYR A 38 0.16 0.29 -4.89
C TYR A 38 0.56 -0.67 -3.79
N VAL A 39 -0.36 -0.86 -2.86
CA VAL A 39 -0.24 -1.83 -1.78
C VAL A 39 -1.54 -2.61 -1.63
N ARG A 40 -1.47 -3.76 -0.95
CA ARG A 40 -2.64 -4.54 -0.56
C ARG A 40 -2.57 -4.95 0.88
N ALA A 41 -3.70 -4.91 1.55
CA ALA A 41 -3.82 -5.53 2.87
C ALA A 41 -3.93 -7.04 2.69
N TYR A 42 -2.93 -7.79 3.16
CA TYR A 42 -2.97 -9.26 3.17
C TYR A 42 -4.21 -9.81 3.90
N HIS A 43 -4.61 -9.15 4.99
CA HIS A 43 -5.82 -9.45 5.75
C HIS A 43 -7.09 -8.80 5.16
N GLY A 44 -7.05 -8.35 3.91
CA GLY A 44 -8.18 -7.74 3.22
C GLY A 44 -8.70 -6.49 3.93
N THR A 45 -9.97 -6.18 3.70
CA THR A 45 -10.63 -4.98 4.23
C THR A 45 -10.81 -5.00 5.74
N ALA A 46 -10.60 -6.15 6.39
CA ALA A 46 -10.61 -6.28 7.84
C ALA A 46 -9.35 -5.69 8.51
N SER A 47 -8.27 -5.47 7.76
CA SER A 47 -7.00 -4.94 8.25
C SER A 47 -7.16 -3.59 8.96
N ARG A 48 -6.53 -3.46 10.14
CA ARG A 48 -6.57 -2.23 10.95
C ARG A 48 -5.97 -1.04 10.22
N TRP A 49 -4.80 -1.22 9.59
CA TRP A 49 -4.18 -0.14 8.83
C TRP A 49 -5.03 0.25 7.63
N TYR A 50 -5.67 -0.72 6.97
CA TYR A 50 -6.52 -0.45 5.80
C TYR A 50 -7.71 0.40 6.20
N LYS A 51 -8.40 0.02 7.28
CA LYS A 51 -9.52 0.80 7.83
C LYS A 51 -9.09 2.22 8.17
N ALA A 52 -7.95 2.40 8.84
CA ALA A 52 -7.41 3.72 9.16
C ALA A 52 -7.06 4.52 7.89
N ALA A 53 -6.41 3.91 6.90
CA ALA A 53 -6.08 4.53 5.61
C ALA A 53 -7.35 4.97 4.87
N MET A 54 -8.40 4.15 4.89
CA MET A 54 -9.66 4.47 4.22
C MET A 54 -10.48 5.52 4.93
N GLN A 55 -10.41 5.59 6.26
CA GLN A 55 -11.11 6.59 7.06
C GLN A 55 -10.40 7.95 7.00
N GLN A 56 -9.07 7.96 7.18
CA GLN A 56 -8.30 9.19 7.31
C GLN A 56 -7.79 9.72 5.96
N LYS A 57 -7.69 8.86 4.94
CA LYS A 57 -7.21 9.17 3.57
C LYS A 57 -5.81 9.78 3.48
N ARG A 58 -5.12 9.96 4.61
CA ARG A 58 -3.81 10.59 4.72
C ARG A 58 -2.96 9.89 5.77
N GLY A 59 -1.66 10.07 5.64
CA GLY A 59 -0.69 9.60 6.61
C GLY A 59 0.71 9.67 6.02
N ARG A 60 1.54 8.70 6.36
CA ARG A 60 2.96 8.69 6.03
C ARG A 60 3.41 7.32 5.57
N ILE A 61 4.41 7.33 4.69
CA ILE A 61 5.20 6.15 4.36
C ILE A 61 6.68 6.38 4.64
N THR A 62 7.37 5.30 4.92
CA THR A 62 8.83 5.27 5.05
C THR A 62 9.37 4.10 4.25
N ALA A 63 10.40 4.33 3.43
CA ALA A 63 11.18 3.27 2.79
C ALA A 63 12.59 3.78 2.51
N ALA A 64 13.61 2.92 2.64
CA ALA A 64 15.00 3.31 2.38
C ALA A 64 15.44 4.57 3.16
N ALA A 65 15.01 4.70 4.42
CA ALA A 65 15.17 5.88 5.27
C ALA A 65 14.55 7.20 4.74
N ILE A 66 13.77 7.14 3.66
CA ILE A 66 13.01 8.28 3.14
C ILE A 66 11.60 8.23 3.70
N THR A 67 11.20 9.33 4.35
CA THR A 67 9.85 9.52 4.87
C THR A 67 9.07 10.51 4.01
N LYS A 68 7.82 10.18 3.66
CA LYS A 68 6.93 11.04 2.87
C LYS A 68 5.50 11.01 3.41
N ASP A 69 4.87 12.18 3.45
CA ASP A 69 3.44 12.28 3.72
C ASP A 69 2.65 12.02 2.43
N VAL A 70 1.55 11.28 2.54
CA VAL A 70 0.85 10.67 1.41
C VAL A 70 -0.66 10.70 1.57
N THR A 71 -1.37 10.50 0.46
CA THR A 71 -2.79 10.17 0.43
C THR A 71 -2.98 8.67 0.17
N PHE A 72 -4.10 8.14 0.67
CA PHE A 72 -4.52 6.75 0.48
C PHE A 72 -5.88 6.70 -0.21
N GLU A 73 -5.96 5.98 -1.33
CA GLU A 73 -7.18 5.81 -2.11
C GLU A 73 -7.48 4.33 -2.30
N ALA A 74 -8.72 3.91 -2.00
CA ALA A 74 -9.18 2.56 -2.34
C ALA A 74 -9.43 2.46 -3.84
N LEU A 75 -9.06 1.33 -4.42
CA LEU A 75 -9.34 1.04 -5.82
C LEU A 75 -10.12 -0.25 -5.97
N ASP A 76 -11.01 -0.25 -6.94
CA ASP A 76 -11.64 -1.43 -7.50
C ASP A 76 -11.43 -1.48 -9.02
N GLY A 77 -11.89 -2.57 -9.63
CA GLY A 77 -11.93 -2.69 -11.09
C GLY A 77 -10.64 -3.19 -11.75
N THR A 78 -10.49 -2.80 -13.03
CA THR A 78 -9.63 -3.43 -14.04
C THR A 78 -8.14 -3.24 -13.81
N ILE A 79 -7.72 -2.23 -13.04
CA ILE A 79 -6.30 -1.99 -12.72
C ILE A 79 -5.67 -3.14 -11.90
N ASN A 80 -6.50 -3.95 -11.22
CA ASN A 80 -6.02 -5.06 -10.39
C ASN A 80 -5.17 -6.07 -11.16
N GLU A 81 -5.48 -6.35 -12.42
CA GLU A 81 -4.72 -7.31 -13.23
C GLU A 81 -3.28 -6.85 -13.44
N ARG A 82 -3.10 -5.57 -13.78
CA ARG A 82 -1.76 -4.97 -13.96
C ARG A 82 -0.99 -4.92 -12.64
N ILE A 83 -1.69 -4.68 -11.53
CA ILE A 83 -1.11 -4.74 -10.19
C ILE A 83 -0.69 -6.18 -9.85
N ASP A 84 -1.48 -7.19 -10.22
CA ASP A 84 -1.11 -8.59 -10.01
C ASP A 84 0.13 -8.98 -10.81
N ASP A 85 0.23 -8.55 -12.06
CA ASP A 85 1.40 -8.79 -12.90
C ASP A 85 2.66 -8.16 -12.28
N ALA A 86 2.54 -6.95 -11.73
CA ALA A 86 3.62 -6.32 -10.99
C ALA A 86 3.98 -7.11 -9.71
N TYR A 87 3.00 -7.63 -8.97
CA TYR A 87 3.25 -8.51 -7.82
C TYR A 87 3.92 -9.82 -8.24
N ARG A 88 3.49 -10.43 -9.36
CA ARG A 88 4.11 -11.64 -9.93
C ARG A 88 5.55 -11.39 -10.31
N ALA A 89 5.84 -10.27 -10.97
CA ALA A 89 7.20 -9.92 -11.37
C ALA A 89 8.12 -9.71 -10.15
N LYS A 90 7.67 -8.94 -9.16
CA LYS A 90 8.48 -8.56 -7.99
C LYS A 90 8.64 -9.70 -6.97
N TYR A 91 7.58 -10.48 -6.71
CA TYR A 91 7.54 -11.47 -5.63
C TYR A 91 7.41 -12.92 -6.12
N LYS A 92 7.85 -13.24 -7.35
CA LYS A 92 7.71 -14.58 -7.98
C LYS A 92 8.14 -15.77 -7.13
N ALA A 93 9.13 -15.60 -6.26
CA ALA A 93 9.70 -16.67 -5.44
C ALA A 93 8.98 -16.85 -4.09
N SER A 94 8.04 -15.96 -3.74
CA SER A 94 7.41 -15.98 -2.42
C SER A 94 6.17 -16.88 -2.40
N LEU A 95 6.09 -17.75 -1.39
CA LEU A 95 4.92 -18.59 -1.12
C LEU A 95 3.66 -17.77 -0.79
N TYR A 96 3.82 -16.50 -0.37
CA TYR A 96 2.70 -15.61 -0.04
C TYR A 96 2.14 -14.85 -1.25
N LEU A 97 2.70 -15.05 -2.45
CA LEU A 97 2.22 -14.38 -3.67
C LEU A 97 0.77 -14.76 -4.00
N GLN A 98 0.43 -16.04 -3.94
CA GLN A 98 -0.91 -16.53 -4.31
C GLN A 98 -2.04 -15.89 -3.47
N PRO A 99 -1.95 -15.85 -2.12
CA PRO A 99 -2.90 -15.09 -1.31
C PRO A 99 -2.90 -13.58 -1.59
N MET A 100 -1.75 -12.98 -1.92
CA MET A 100 -1.61 -11.53 -2.18
C MET A 100 -2.34 -11.08 -3.47
N ILE A 101 -2.39 -11.93 -4.48
CA ILE A 101 -3.13 -11.68 -5.73
C ILE A 101 -4.53 -12.30 -5.73
N GLY A 102 -4.93 -12.92 -4.63
CA GLY A 102 -6.28 -13.47 -4.46
C GLY A 102 -7.34 -12.40 -4.19
N ARG A 103 -8.62 -12.76 -4.38
CA ARG A 103 -9.78 -11.87 -4.22
C ARG A 103 -9.80 -11.11 -2.89
N HIS A 104 -9.36 -11.75 -1.81
CA HIS A 104 -9.35 -11.16 -0.47
C HIS A 104 -8.40 -9.96 -0.34
N SER A 105 -7.17 -10.09 -0.83
CA SER A 105 -6.19 -8.99 -0.81
C SER A 105 -6.50 -7.95 -1.88
N ARG A 106 -7.00 -8.39 -3.05
CA ARG A 106 -7.44 -7.50 -4.13
C ARG A 106 -8.52 -6.51 -3.69
N SER A 107 -9.49 -6.93 -2.87
CA SER A 107 -10.55 -6.02 -2.37
C SER A 107 -10.05 -4.95 -1.40
N ALA A 108 -8.77 -5.03 -0.99
CA ALA A 108 -8.11 -4.05 -0.13
C ALA A 108 -6.87 -3.46 -0.82
N THR A 109 -6.97 -3.22 -2.13
CA THR A 109 -5.96 -2.51 -2.91
C THR A 109 -6.02 -1.02 -2.61
N VAL A 110 -4.86 -0.43 -2.32
CA VAL A 110 -4.72 0.98 -1.99
C VAL A 110 -3.69 1.61 -2.91
N LYS A 111 -4.06 2.70 -3.57
CA LYS A 111 -3.15 3.60 -4.26
C LYS A 111 -2.57 4.61 -3.26
N ILE A 112 -1.27 4.84 -3.37
CA ILE A 112 -0.53 5.79 -2.54
C ILE A 112 0.08 6.86 -3.43
N GLU A 113 -0.23 8.12 -3.14
CA GLU A 113 0.32 9.28 -3.84
C GLU A 113 0.96 10.26 -2.85
N PRO A 114 2.00 11.00 -3.24
CA PRO A 114 2.52 12.09 -2.40
C PRO A 114 1.40 13.10 -2.08
N SER A 115 1.32 13.55 -0.82
CA SER A 115 0.46 14.68 -0.49
C SER A 115 0.92 15.91 -1.26
N LYS A 116 -0.01 16.62 -1.91
CA LYS A 116 0.27 17.97 -2.41
C LYS A 116 0.52 18.86 -1.20
N THR A 117 1.60 19.64 -1.25
CA THR A 117 1.91 20.68 -0.25
C THR A 117 0.90 21.81 -0.37
#